data_AF-A0AA39MDR7-F1
#
_entry.id   AF-A0AA39MDR7-F1
#
_cell.length_a   1.000
_cell.length_b   1.000
_cell.length_c   1.000
_cell.angle_alpha   90.00
_cell.angle_beta   90.00
_cell.angle_gamma   90.00
#
_symmetry.space_group_name_H-M   'P 1'
#
loop_
_entity.id
_entity.type
_entity.pdbx_description
1 polymer ?
#
loop_
_entity_poly.entity_id
_entity_poly.type
_entity_poly.pdbx_seq_one_letter_code
_entity_poly.pdbx_strand_id
1 'polypeptide(L)'
;MAIIDMGSSDVTSHHVIKMYPLSTSTSRLVGIPDPDFLLAGGPTTEPDTPDSLEHFDSVAEMGSQLSHPSESRTYPEVIISALTEIGKEESSIEVPKQRSYTGRKPVISSSLADTPCASLGVAGLLDQLNTTFGTPYTLKNSSLSSILESCISSNYDFGSAYGRLRPIWYGTNWSTIQNELRTREEKDQKMRREALVGNRIVNPNMPPRRVWDLYSNRVVPHWIVSDKKPWAISYAWMDPEHRKQVDTPINAYEWPVPIHKNGSLDLVRIEMLNLGAEYVWLDVLCLRRHGKQENERLREEEWKTDVPTSGYVYHQTEMVVYYFCGLGGLFNLTMDDLDSPRFWSNRAWTLQEISRKWVIGGITGDGTVTTVQTVAEQDHQAVLDRIHEQLETLVDTVHRVDNVFDLLVHLRKRKSEHAVDHVAALIFPLRSKAISTYDRTQSVEDLWLAVVNTMRTKHRGDMFFLYPRLGGEQAWRPSWNQVITERRLPTGKVSLYADVGRDDERNSDWYDGMCIEEGRVQGLGADDPKGLLRRGKLVIKDDTGTLHSLEIVAAHPYAIPEDSYTLIAGSQWKILTRASSTEIYWVAGRRLPEQKFEKVAVFTMTDAKEIQRLKKLGVAKRSIRNYLV
;
A
#
# COMPACT_ATOMS: atom_id res chain seq x y z
N MET A 1 -80.81 -3.16 -2.30
CA MET A 1 -80.83 -1.96 -1.43
C MET A 1 -79.38 -1.70 -1.06
N ALA A 2 -78.60 -1.11 -1.98
CA ALA A 2 -78.28 0.32 -2.07
C ALA A 2 -77.50 0.80 -0.81
N ILE A 3 -76.30 1.40 -0.84
CA ILE A 3 -75.53 2.11 -1.88
C ILE A 3 -74.12 2.45 -1.26
N ILE A 4 -73.00 2.34 -2.03
CA ILE A 4 -71.76 3.18 -2.08
C ILE A 4 -70.86 3.29 -0.79
N ASP A 5 -69.51 3.32 -0.72
CA ASP A 5 -68.35 3.45 -1.65
C ASP A 5 -67.04 2.87 -1.03
N MET A 6 -66.01 2.82 -1.88
CA MET A 6 -64.60 2.38 -1.84
C MET A 6 -63.66 2.73 -0.66
N GLY A 7 -62.59 1.93 -0.50
CA GLY A 7 -61.26 2.42 -0.09
C GLY A 7 -60.40 1.47 0.75
N SER A 8 -59.53 0.70 0.09
CA SER A 8 -58.65 -0.35 0.63
C SER A 8 -57.52 0.16 1.52
N SER A 9 -57.30 -0.54 2.64
CA SER A 9 -56.02 -0.63 3.35
C SER A 9 -55.02 -1.48 2.55
N ASP A 10 -53.73 -1.19 2.61
CA ASP A 10 -52.78 -2.12 3.25
C ASP A 10 -51.32 -1.64 3.28
N VAL A 11 -50.75 -1.97 4.43
CA VAL A 11 -49.45 -1.73 5.04
C VAL A 11 -48.25 -2.24 4.23
N THR A 12 -47.21 -1.40 4.14
CA THR A 12 -45.89 -1.69 3.58
C THR A 12 -45.07 -2.64 4.46
N SER A 13 -44.68 -3.79 3.89
CA SER A 13 -43.72 -4.75 4.43
C SER A 13 -42.29 -4.36 4.05
N HIS A 14 -41.43 -4.14 5.05
CA HIS A 14 -39.97 -4.02 4.89
C HIS A 14 -39.35 -5.42 4.89
N HIS A 15 -38.56 -5.76 3.85
CA HIS A 15 -37.72 -6.96 3.84
C HIS A 15 -36.25 -6.58 3.98
N VAL A 16 -35.68 -7.01 5.10
CA VAL A 16 -34.29 -6.87 5.51
C VAL A 16 -33.45 -7.95 4.81
N ILE A 17 -32.44 -7.55 4.04
CA ILE A 17 -31.42 -8.46 3.51
C ILE A 17 -30.42 -8.75 4.63
N LYS A 18 -30.34 -10.03 5.03
CA LYS A 18 -29.38 -10.56 6.01
C LYS A 18 -27.96 -10.48 5.44
N MET A 19 -27.10 -9.67 6.05
CA MET A 19 -25.64 -9.83 5.97
C MET A 19 -25.19 -10.85 7.02
N TYR A 20 -24.34 -11.80 6.63
CA TYR A 20 -23.69 -12.75 7.53
C TYR A 20 -22.60 -12.04 8.35
N PRO A 21 -22.60 -12.11 9.69
CA PRO A 21 -21.50 -11.60 10.50
C PRO A 21 -20.37 -12.65 10.60
N LEU A 22 -19.17 -12.25 10.19
CA LEU A 22 -17.93 -12.92 10.57
C LEU A 22 -17.74 -12.75 12.08
N SER A 23 -17.59 -13.87 12.80
CA SER A 23 -17.54 -13.91 14.26
C SER A 23 -16.36 -13.13 14.83
N THR A 24 -16.65 -12.09 15.60
CA THR A 24 -15.75 -11.53 16.60
C THR A 24 -15.71 -12.46 17.81
N SER A 25 -14.59 -13.15 18.00
CA SER A 25 -14.28 -13.88 19.22
C SER A 25 -13.93 -12.88 20.33
N THR A 26 -14.91 -12.58 21.19
CA THR A 26 -14.68 -11.98 22.51
C THR A 26 -14.47 -13.09 23.53
N SER A 27 -13.23 -13.34 23.96
CA SER A 27 -12.99 -14.22 25.11
C SER A 27 -13.28 -13.47 26.40
N ARG A 28 -14.35 -13.89 27.08
CA ARG A 28 -14.65 -13.51 28.47
C ARG A 28 -13.56 -14.05 29.39
N LEU A 29 -12.96 -13.15 30.17
CA LEU A 29 -12.20 -13.46 31.36
C LEU A 29 -13.12 -14.13 32.40
N VAL A 30 -12.75 -15.34 32.81
CA VAL A 30 -13.23 -15.98 34.04
C VAL A 30 -11.99 -16.35 34.83
N GLY A 31 -11.88 -15.83 36.05
CA GLY A 31 -10.71 -15.99 36.91
C GLY A 31 -10.72 -17.26 37.77
N ILE A 32 -9.79 -17.24 38.74
CA ILE A 32 -9.52 -18.13 39.89
C ILE A 32 -8.35 -19.12 39.63
N PRO A 33 -7.40 -19.34 40.58
CA PRO A 33 -6.47 -18.41 41.22
C PRO A 33 -4.98 -18.90 41.14
N ASP A 34 -4.02 -18.01 41.39
CA ASP A 34 -2.61 -18.39 41.64
C ASP A 34 -2.42 -19.10 43.00
N PRO A 35 -1.42 -19.98 43.12
CA PRO A 35 -0.68 -20.14 44.36
C PRO A 35 0.79 -19.73 44.19
N ASP A 36 1.22 -18.91 45.14
CA ASP A 36 2.58 -18.43 45.40
C ASP A 36 3.69 -19.48 45.23
N PHE A 37 4.85 -19.07 44.73
CA PHE A 37 6.12 -19.37 45.39
C PHE A 37 7.23 -18.37 45.03
N LEU A 38 7.95 -17.99 46.07
CA LEU A 38 8.93 -16.91 46.20
C LEU A 38 10.35 -17.28 45.74
N LEU A 39 11.02 -16.28 45.15
CA LEU A 39 12.45 -15.91 45.24
C LEU A 39 13.55 -16.84 44.67
N ALA A 40 14.33 -16.34 43.69
CA ALA A 40 15.65 -15.72 43.94
C ALA A 40 16.48 -15.47 42.65
N GLY A 41 16.92 -14.22 42.46
CA GLY A 41 18.34 -13.91 42.18
C GLY A 41 18.87 -13.70 40.75
N GLY A 42 19.01 -12.43 40.34
CA GLY A 42 20.23 -11.90 39.69
C GLY A 42 20.33 -11.92 38.15
N PRO A 43 21.12 -11.00 37.54
CA PRO A 43 20.69 -10.26 36.36
C PRO A 43 21.21 -10.84 35.04
N THR A 44 20.33 -10.95 34.06
CA THR A 44 20.71 -11.14 32.65
C THR A 44 19.99 -10.10 31.81
N THR A 45 20.77 -9.15 31.31
CA THR A 45 20.41 -8.20 30.25
C THR A 45 20.11 -8.99 28.97
N GLU A 46 18.83 -9.12 28.64
CA GLU A 46 18.35 -9.60 27.33
C GLU A 46 18.49 -8.48 26.28
N PRO A 47 18.83 -8.81 25.02
CA PRO A 47 18.80 -7.86 23.93
C PRO A 47 17.39 -7.71 23.38
N ASP A 48 16.97 -6.45 23.23
CA ASP A 48 15.67 -6.00 22.75
C ASP A 48 15.21 -6.68 21.45
N THR A 49 14.07 -7.34 21.52
CA THR A 49 13.18 -7.61 20.38
C THR A 49 12.25 -6.42 20.18
N PRO A 50 12.22 -5.77 19.00
CA PRO A 50 11.15 -4.85 18.66
C PRO A 50 10.18 -5.53 17.70
N ASP A 51 9.09 -6.07 18.25
CA ASP A 51 7.85 -6.33 17.51
C ASP A 51 6.74 -5.58 18.25
N SER A 52 6.62 -4.28 17.97
CA SER A 52 5.42 -3.50 18.24
C SER A 52 5.28 -2.40 17.18
N LEU A 53 4.13 -2.41 16.52
CA LEU A 53 3.62 -1.38 15.61
C LEU A 53 3.19 -0.12 16.39
N GLU A 54 4.05 0.41 17.26
CA GLU A 54 3.76 1.56 18.15
C GLU A 54 4.63 2.79 17.85
N HIS A 55 4.93 3.04 16.57
CA HIS A 55 5.62 4.28 16.16
C HIS A 55 4.79 5.16 15.24
N PHE A 56 3.47 5.07 15.35
CA PHE A 56 2.53 6.06 14.80
C PHE A 56 1.77 6.87 15.87
N ASP A 57 2.04 6.63 17.15
CA ASP A 57 1.35 7.35 18.22
C ASP A 57 1.88 8.76 18.47
N SER A 58 3.14 9.10 18.11
CA SER A 58 3.66 10.44 18.43
C SER A 58 3.14 11.59 17.53
N VAL A 59 2.48 11.27 16.41
CA VAL A 59 1.75 12.28 15.59
C VAL A 59 0.25 12.22 15.86
N ALA A 60 -0.28 11.07 16.29
CA ALA A 60 -1.68 10.90 16.65
C ALA A 60 -2.02 11.41 18.07
N GLU A 61 -1.09 11.35 19.02
CA GLU A 61 -1.36 11.67 20.43
C GLU A 61 -1.51 13.16 20.77
N MET A 62 -1.34 14.07 19.81
CA MET A 62 -1.64 15.50 20.02
C MET A 62 -2.48 16.14 18.92
N GLY A 63 -3.27 15.33 18.19
CA GLY A 63 -4.42 15.79 17.40
C GLY A 63 -5.71 15.94 18.20
N SER A 64 -5.72 15.61 19.50
CA SER A 64 -6.96 15.46 20.28
C SER A 64 -7.69 16.77 20.65
N GLN A 65 -7.17 17.95 20.29
CA GLN A 65 -7.87 19.20 20.60
C GLN A 65 -8.97 19.60 19.61
N LEU A 66 -9.13 18.89 18.48
CA LEU A 66 -10.28 19.05 17.59
C LEU A 66 -10.75 17.69 17.06
N SER A 67 -10.95 16.71 17.95
CA SER A 67 -11.89 15.64 17.63
C SER A 67 -13.24 16.29 17.30
N HIS A 68 -13.82 15.97 16.14
CA HIS A 68 -15.22 16.28 15.86
C HIS A 68 -16.04 15.93 17.12
N PRO A 69 -16.81 16.86 17.71
CA PRO A 69 -17.88 16.44 18.60
C PRO A 69 -18.71 15.46 17.79
N SER A 70 -18.80 14.22 18.26
CA SER A 70 -19.61 13.15 17.68
C SER A 70 -21.11 13.42 17.87
N GLU A 71 -21.53 14.67 17.76
CA GLU A 71 -22.92 15.05 17.62
C GLU A 71 -23.28 14.84 16.15
N SER A 72 -24.33 14.06 15.89
CA SER A 72 -24.91 13.87 14.57
C SER A 72 -25.49 15.19 14.07
N ARG A 73 -24.63 16.05 13.52
CA ARG A 73 -25.05 17.32 12.92
C ARG A 73 -25.84 17.03 11.66
N THR A 74 -27.02 17.64 11.60
CA THR A 74 -27.92 17.50 10.47
C THR A 74 -27.76 18.69 9.56
N TYR A 75 -27.13 18.49 8.40
CA TYR A 75 -27.05 19.51 7.36
C TYR A 75 -28.30 19.46 6.46
N PRO A 76 -28.57 20.54 5.70
CA PRO A 76 -29.56 20.51 4.62
C PRO A 76 -29.27 19.35 3.65
N GLU A 77 -30.34 18.77 3.09
CA GLU A 77 -30.20 17.81 2.00
C GLU A 77 -29.73 18.53 0.74
N VAL A 78 -28.73 17.97 0.09
CA VAL A 78 -28.14 18.48 -1.15
C VAL A 78 -28.25 17.41 -2.22
N ILE A 79 -28.55 17.87 -3.44
CA ILE A 79 -28.54 17.07 -4.66
C ILE A 79 -27.50 17.66 -5.62
N ILE A 80 -26.61 16.80 -6.11
CA ILE A 80 -25.70 17.11 -7.21
C ILE A 80 -25.92 16.07 -8.28
N SER A 81 -26.13 16.48 -9.53
CA SER A 81 -26.37 15.54 -10.62
C SER A 81 -25.59 15.84 -11.88
N ALA A 82 -25.54 14.85 -12.77
CA ALA A 82 -24.97 15.01 -14.10
C ALA A 82 -25.62 16.17 -14.87
N LEU A 83 -26.91 16.46 -14.62
CA LEU A 83 -27.59 17.58 -15.26
C LEU A 83 -27.06 18.92 -14.75
N THR A 84 -26.88 19.07 -13.44
CA THR A 84 -26.41 20.33 -12.84
C THR A 84 -24.92 20.55 -13.05
N GLU A 85 -24.12 19.48 -13.08
CA GLU A 85 -22.66 19.56 -13.15
C GLU A 85 -22.12 19.59 -14.58
N ILE A 86 -22.70 18.80 -15.49
CA ILE A 86 -22.21 18.67 -16.88
C ILE A 86 -23.27 18.90 -17.96
N GLY A 87 -24.49 19.29 -17.58
CA GLY A 87 -25.57 19.58 -18.53
C GLY A 87 -26.14 18.36 -19.26
N LYS A 88 -25.92 17.14 -18.73
CA LYS A 88 -26.43 15.90 -19.35
C LYS A 88 -27.55 15.29 -18.52
N GLU A 89 -28.59 14.80 -19.20
CA GLU A 89 -29.67 14.07 -18.53
C GLU A 89 -29.13 12.83 -17.81
N GLU A 90 -29.61 12.60 -16.58
CA GLU A 90 -29.17 11.48 -15.73
C GLU A 90 -29.43 10.12 -16.39
N SER A 91 -30.53 9.99 -17.14
CA SER A 91 -30.88 8.80 -17.91
C SER A 91 -29.86 8.45 -18.99
N SER A 92 -29.13 9.44 -19.51
CA SER A 92 -28.07 9.26 -20.52
C SER A 92 -26.74 8.78 -19.92
N ILE A 93 -26.60 8.79 -18.59
CA ILE A 93 -25.40 8.32 -17.90
C ILE A 93 -25.54 6.83 -17.62
N GLU A 94 -24.67 6.05 -18.26
CA GLU A 94 -24.68 4.58 -18.19
C GLU A 94 -24.28 4.04 -16.82
N VAL A 95 -23.35 4.71 -16.12
CA VAL A 95 -22.94 4.32 -14.75
C VAL A 95 -23.96 4.87 -13.75
N PRO A 96 -24.75 4.03 -13.06
CA PRO A 96 -25.82 4.53 -12.19
C PRO A 96 -25.32 5.42 -11.06
N LYS A 97 -24.16 5.08 -10.47
CA LYS A 97 -23.52 5.87 -9.40
C LYS A 97 -22.97 7.22 -9.85
N GLN A 98 -22.91 7.51 -11.15
CA GLN A 98 -22.49 8.81 -11.68
C GLN A 98 -23.67 9.74 -11.98
N ARG A 99 -24.92 9.28 -11.87
CA ARG A 99 -26.13 10.03 -12.26
C ARG A 99 -26.39 11.22 -11.36
N SER A 100 -26.53 10.94 -10.06
CA SER A 100 -26.82 11.92 -9.04
C SER A 100 -26.38 11.42 -7.68
N TYR A 101 -26.06 12.36 -6.80
CA TYR A 101 -25.79 12.17 -5.39
C TYR A 101 -26.82 12.95 -4.61
N THR A 102 -27.52 12.29 -3.69
CA THR A 102 -28.43 12.92 -2.72
C THR A 102 -27.97 12.57 -1.32
N GLY A 103 -27.76 13.58 -0.48
CA GLY A 103 -27.34 13.33 0.89
C GLY A 103 -27.36 14.58 1.77
N ARG A 104 -27.13 14.37 3.06
CA ARG A 104 -27.02 15.44 4.08
C ARG A 104 -25.58 15.77 4.44
N LYS A 105 -24.63 15.46 3.56
CA LYS A 105 -23.27 15.96 3.69
C LYS A 105 -23.22 17.34 3.04
N PRO A 106 -22.46 18.30 3.59
CA PRO A 106 -22.42 19.66 3.05
C PRO A 106 -21.53 19.68 1.79
N VAL A 107 -22.01 19.05 0.72
CA VAL A 107 -21.36 19.05 -0.60
C VAL A 107 -21.85 20.28 -1.36
N ILE A 108 -20.98 20.99 -2.07
CA ILE A 108 -21.36 22.16 -2.87
C ILE A 108 -21.33 21.85 -4.37
N SER A 109 -22.19 22.47 -5.18
CA SER A 109 -22.14 22.32 -6.64
C SER A 109 -20.82 22.88 -7.20
N SER A 110 -20.41 22.40 -8.38
CA SER A 110 -19.23 22.97 -9.05
C SER A 110 -19.41 24.44 -9.39
N SER A 111 -20.62 24.84 -9.80
CA SER A 111 -20.94 26.25 -10.07
C SER A 111 -20.73 27.16 -8.85
N LEU A 112 -21.11 26.71 -7.66
CA LEU A 112 -20.86 27.46 -6.43
C LEU A 112 -19.36 27.43 -6.08
N ALA A 113 -18.71 26.27 -6.18
CA ALA A 113 -17.28 26.14 -5.93
C ALA A 113 -16.43 27.09 -6.80
N ASP A 114 -16.81 27.25 -8.07
CA ASP A 114 -16.11 28.07 -9.07
C ASP A 114 -16.35 29.58 -8.89
N THR A 115 -17.25 29.99 -7.99
CA THR A 115 -17.54 31.41 -7.75
C THR A 115 -16.34 32.11 -7.09
N PRO A 116 -15.75 33.15 -7.69
CA PRO A 116 -14.64 33.88 -7.07
C PRO A 116 -15.03 34.50 -5.73
N CYS A 117 -14.22 34.34 -4.66
CA CYS A 117 -14.54 34.97 -3.37
C CYS A 117 -14.65 36.49 -3.48
N ALA A 118 -13.88 37.11 -4.38
CA ALA A 118 -13.91 38.55 -4.62
C ALA A 118 -15.27 39.05 -5.12
N SER A 119 -16.04 38.24 -5.86
CA SER A 119 -17.37 38.65 -6.33
C SER A 119 -18.44 38.59 -5.23
N LEU A 120 -18.23 37.75 -4.21
CA LEU A 120 -19.10 37.65 -3.05
C LEU A 120 -18.82 38.73 -2.01
N GLY A 121 -17.55 39.16 -1.90
CA GLY A 121 -17.07 39.98 -0.79
C GLY A 121 -17.13 39.23 0.55
N VAL A 122 -16.66 39.87 1.62
CA VAL A 122 -16.56 39.24 2.95
C VAL A 122 -17.93 38.81 3.48
N ALA A 123 -18.94 39.67 3.32
CA ALA A 123 -20.30 39.39 3.79
C ALA A 123 -20.96 38.27 2.99
N GLY A 124 -20.87 38.27 1.65
CA GLY A 124 -21.44 37.21 0.82
C GLY A 124 -20.73 35.87 1.02
N LEU A 125 -19.41 35.88 1.22
CA LEU A 125 -18.65 34.67 1.53
C LEU A 125 -19.11 34.04 2.86
N LEU A 126 -19.27 34.85 3.90
CA LEU A 126 -19.79 34.37 5.19
C LEU A 126 -21.22 33.84 5.06
N ASP A 127 -22.07 34.53 4.31
CA ASP A 127 -23.46 34.13 4.11
C ASP A 127 -23.58 32.76 3.43
N GLN A 128 -22.77 32.50 2.39
CA GLN A 128 -22.72 31.21 1.72
C GLN A 128 -22.18 30.09 2.62
N LEU A 129 -21.14 30.37 3.41
CA LEU A 129 -20.60 29.42 4.40
C LEU A 129 -21.65 29.10 5.47
N ASN A 130 -22.29 30.11 6.05
CA ASN A 130 -23.35 29.96 7.04
C ASN A 130 -24.54 29.16 6.49
N THR A 131 -24.95 29.44 5.25
CA THR A 131 -26.03 28.72 4.58
C THR A 131 -25.67 27.24 4.41
N THR A 132 -24.44 26.95 3.96
CA THR A 132 -23.97 25.58 3.74
C THR A 132 -23.84 24.80 5.04
N PHE A 133 -23.36 25.45 6.11
CA PHE A 133 -23.10 24.82 7.41
C PHE A 133 -24.25 24.94 8.41
N GLY A 134 -25.32 25.66 8.08
CA GLY A 134 -26.40 25.97 9.02
C GLY A 134 -25.93 26.73 10.26
N THR A 135 -24.93 27.62 10.11
CA THR A 135 -24.36 28.38 11.24
C THR A 135 -24.83 29.84 11.27
N PRO A 136 -24.94 30.46 12.46
CA PRO A 136 -25.34 31.85 12.60
C PRO A 136 -24.13 32.79 12.83
N TYR A 137 -22.94 32.46 12.32
CA TYR A 137 -21.75 33.29 12.57
C TYR A 137 -21.91 34.69 11.98
N THR A 138 -21.28 35.67 12.62
CA THR A 138 -21.37 37.08 12.21
C THR A 138 -19.99 37.71 12.09
N LEU A 139 -19.88 38.76 11.28
CA LEU A 139 -18.65 39.54 11.11
C LEU A 139 -18.23 40.34 12.36
N LYS A 140 -18.98 40.26 13.47
CA LYS A 140 -18.55 40.82 14.76
C LYS A 140 -17.27 40.15 15.27
N ASN A 141 -16.99 38.92 14.83
CA ASN A 141 -15.73 38.26 15.12
C ASN A 141 -14.65 38.76 14.14
N SER A 142 -13.74 39.60 14.63
CA SER A 142 -12.67 40.20 13.82
C SER A 142 -11.71 39.15 13.25
N SER A 143 -11.45 38.05 13.96
CA SER A 143 -10.59 36.97 13.47
C SER A 143 -11.23 36.23 12.29
N LEU A 144 -12.53 35.96 12.36
CA LEU A 144 -13.28 35.39 11.23
C LEU A 144 -13.27 36.33 10.02
N SER A 145 -13.54 37.63 10.23
CA SER A 145 -13.48 38.63 9.14
C SER A 145 -12.12 38.63 8.45
N SER A 146 -11.04 38.66 9.23
CA SER A 146 -9.67 38.64 8.71
C SER A 146 -9.35 37.37 7.89
N ILE A 147 -9.85 36.21 8.31
CA ILE A 147 -9.68 34.96 7.54
C ILE A 147 -10.42 35.03 6.20
N LEU A 148 -11.65 35.54 6.19
CA LEU A 148 -12.43 35.69 4.95
C LEU A 148 -11.81 36.72 4.00
N GLU A 149 -11.29 37.83 4.53
CA GLU A 149 -10.51 38.82 3.79
C GLU A 149 -9.25 38.18 3.17
N SER A 150 -8.56 37.30 3.90
CA SER A 150 -7.39 36.59 3.41
C SER A 150 -7.72 35.63 2.26
N CYS A 151 -8.89 34.98 2.27
CA CYS A 151 -9.35 34.18 1.14
C CYS A 151 -9.54 35.03 -0.12
N ILE A 152 -10.10 36.24 0.03
CA ILE A 152 -10.29 37.18 -1.08
C ILE A 152 -8.94 37.69 -1.59
N SER A 153 -8.04 38.12 -0.70
CA SER A 153 -6.72 38.63 -1.08
C SER A 153 -5.85 37.56 -1.76
N SER A 154 -6.07 36.29 -1.43
CA SER A 154 -5.39 35.14 -2.05
C SER A 154 -6.01 34.72 -3.39
N ASN A 155 -7.00 35.46 -3.89
CA ASN A 155 -7.73 35.17 -5.13
C ASN A 155 -8.35 33.77 -5.15
N TYR A 156 -8.86 33.31 -4.01
CA TYR A 156 -9.54 32.02 -3.93
C TYR A 156 -10.94 32.10 -4.54
N ASP A 157 -11.36 30.99 -5.16
CA ASP A 157 -12.77 30.70 -5.38
C ASP A 157 -13.42 30.18 -4.10
N PHE A 158 -14.75 30.11 -4.10
CA PHE A 158 -15.53 29.69 -2.95
C PHE A 158 -15.19 28.26 -2.56
N GLY A 159 -14.97 27.35 -3.51
CA GLY A 159 -14.57 25.98 -3.23
C GLY A 159 -13.24 25.90 -2.46
N SER A 160 -12.26 26.71 -2.84
CA SER A 160 -10.95 26.74 -2.19
C SER A 160 -11.04 27.29 -0.77
N ALA A 161 -11.83 28.36 -0.57
CA ALA A 161 -12.11 28.87 0.77
C ALA A 161 -12.88 27.84 1.61
N TYR A 162 -13.94 27.27 1.05
CA TYR A 162 -14.80 26.26 1.66
C TYR A 162 -14.00 25.04 2.11
N GLY A 163 -13.21 24.41 1.23
CA GLY A 163 -12.43 23.22 1.53
C GLY A 163 -11.36 23.46 2.61
N ARG A 164 -10.82 24.68 2.70
CA ARG A 164 -9.84 25.06 3.74
C ARG A 164 -10.48 25.34 5.09
N LEU A 165 -11.68 25.93 5.10
CA LEU A 165 -12.37 26.35 6.32
C LEU A 165 -13.28 25.26 6.89
N ARG A 166 -13.81 24.36 6.06
CA ARG A 166 -14.73 23.28 6.46
C ARG A 166 -14.21 22.42 7.63
N PRO A 167 -12.96 21.95 7.64
CA PRO A 167 -12.48 21.06 8.71
C PRO A 167 -12.43 21.75 10.08
N ILE A 168 -12.29 23.08 10.09
CA ILE A 168 -12.09 23.90 11.30
C ILE A 168 -13.29 24.79 11.60
N TRP A 169 -14.35 24.73 10.79
CA TRP A 169 -15.48 25.68 10.82
C TRP A 169 -16.15 25.77 12.18
N TYR A 170 -16.25 24.64 12.88
CA TYR A 170 -16.87 24.55 14.19
C TYR A 170 -15.87 24.54 15.35
N GLY A 171 -14.62 24.92 15.09
CA GLY A 171 -13.61 25.07 16.11
C GLY A 171 -14.04 26.12 17.13
N THR A 172 -13.81 25.83 18.42
CA THR A 172 -14.29 26.65 19.55
C THR A 172 -13.62 28.01 19.65
N ASN A 173 -12.56 28.31 18.87
CA ASN A 173 -11.86 29.59 18.98
C ASN A 173 -11.23 30.12 17.66
N TRP A 174 -11.95 31.01 16.96
CA TRP A 174 -11.45 31.72 15.78
C TRP A 174 -10.19 32.56 16.02
N SER A 175 -9.93 32.99 17.26
CA SER A 175 -8.74 33.81 17.57
C SER A 175 -7.42 33.03 17.51
N THR A 176 -7.47 31.70 17.66
CA THR A 176 -6.28 30.84 17.65
C THR A 176 -6.12 30.03 16.35
N ILE A 177 -7.17 29.96 15.52
CA ILE A 177 -7.19 29.13 14.31
C ILE A 177 -6.06 29.47 13.32
N GLN A 178 -5.76 30.75 13.10
CA GLN A 178 -4.68 31.13 12.18
C GLN A 178 -3.31 30.61 12.63
N ASN A 179 -3.02 30.68 13.93
CA ASN A 179 -1.77 30.17 14.50
C ASN A 179 -1.70 28.64 14.41
N GLU A 180 -2.82 27.96 14.62
CA GLU A 180 -2.93 26.51 14.50
C GLU A 180 -2.67 26.06 13.05
N LEU A 181 -3.32 26.69 12.06
CA LEU A 181 -3.10 26.38 10.65
C LEU A 181 -1.64 26.58 10.24
N ARG A 182 -1.02 27.69 10.67
CA ARG A 182 0.41 27.95 10.46
C ARG A 182 1.27 26.85 11.07
N THR A 183 0.96 26.44 12.29
CA THR A 183 1.68 25.37 12.99
C THR A 183 1.59 24.04 12.24
N ARG A 184 0.41 23.68 11.71
CA ARG A 184 0.21 22.47 10.91
C ARG A 184 1.01 22.51 9.60
N GLU A 185 0.98 23.64 8.91
CA GLU A 185 1.76 23.85 7.69
C GLU A 185 3.27 23.76 7.96
N GLU A 186 3.77 24.44 9.00
CA GLU A 186 5.19 24.39 9.39
C GLU A 186 5.63 22.97 9.75
N LYS A 187 4.78 22.19 10.43
CA LYS A 187 5.02 20.77 10.74
C LYS A 187 5.10 19.91 9.48
N ASP A 188 4.18 20.05 8.53
CA ASP A 188 4.22 19.30 7.26
C ASP A 188 5.48 19.65 6.47
N GLN A 189 5.81 20.94 6.35
CA GLN A 189 7.02 21.37 5.68
C GLN A 189 8.29 20.84 6.36
N LYS A 190 8.34 20.86 7.69
CA LYS A 190 9.46 20.32 8.47
C LYS A 190 9.61 18.82 8.25
N MET A 191 8.53 18.06 8.37
CA MET A 191 8.49 16.61 8.12
C MET A 191 9.05 16.27 6.73
N ARG A 192 8.62 16.98 5.68
CA ARG A 192 9.09 16.74 4.31
C ARG A 192 10.56 17.09 4.11
N ARG A 193 11.05 18.15 4.76
CA ARG A 193 12.49 18.51 4.75
C ARG A 193 13.34 17.45 5.46
N GLU A 194 12.90 16.98 6.62
CA GLU A 194 13.63 15.99 7.41
C GLU A 194 13.57 14.58 6.79
N ALA A 195 12.54 14.28 6.01
CA ALA A 195 12.41 13.02 5.31
C ALA A 195 13.44 12.84 4.20
N LEU A 196 14.03 13.92 3.64
CA LEU A 196 14.99 13.86 2.54
C LEU A 196 16.41 14.22 3.02
N VAL A 197 17.31 13.25 3.00
CA VAL A 197 18.74 13.42 3.33
C VAL A 197 19.58 13.06 2.11
N GLY A 198 20.15 14.07 1.45
CA GLY A 198 20.80 13.89 0.15
C GLY A 198 19.81 13.35 -0.88
N ASN A 199 20.14 12.22 -1.53
CA ASN A 199 19.28 11.54 -2.51
C ASN A 199 18.48 10.37 -1.90
N ARG A 200 18.31 10.36 -0.57
CA ARG A 200 17.63 9.29 0.17
C ARG A 200 16.48 9.84 0.99
N ILE A 201 15.32 9.23 0.84
CA ILE A 201 14.16 9.45 1.69
C ILE A 201 14.28 8.51 2.89
N VAL A 202 14.63 9.06 4.06
CA VAL A 202 14.85 8.29 5.30
C VAL A 202 13.56 7.96 6.03
N ASN A 203 12.45 8.63 5.70
CA ASN A 203 11.11 8.32 6.16
C ASN A 203 10.13 8.28 4.97
N PRO A 204 9.85 7.09 4.40
CA PRO A 204 8.94 6.94 3.27
C PRO A 204 7.46 7.00 3.66
N ASN A 205 7.14 7.01 4.96
CA ASN A 205 5.77 6.96 5.48
C ASN A 205 5.15 8.37 5.56
N MET A 206 5.21 9.11 4.46
CA MET A 206 4.70 10.49 4.40
C MET A 206 3.27 10.53 3.85
N PRO A 207 2.36 11.31 4.49
CA PRO A 207 1.05 11.55 3.91
C PRO A 207 1.17 12.31 2.58
N PRO A 208 0.16 12.20 1.70
CA PRO A 208 0.18 12.93 0.44
C PRO A 208 0.25 14.44 0.71
N ARG A 209 0.87 15.20 -0.20
CA ARG A 209 0.94 16.68 -0.05
C ARG A 209 -0.43 17.34 -0.18
N ARG A 210 -1.28 16.78 -1.04
CA ARG A 210 -2.60 17.30 -1.38
C ARG A 210 -3.59 16.16 -1.52
N VAL A 211 -4.86 16.47 -1.33
CA VAL A 211 -5.99 15.57 -1.55
C VAL A 211 -7.10 16.34 -2.26
N TRP A 212 -7.87 15.65 -3.09
CA TRP A 212 -9.09 16.18 -3.66
C TRP A 212 -10.21 16.07 -2.62
N ASP A 213 -10.68 17.21 -2.13
CA ASP A 213 -11.87 17.31 -1.29
C ASP A 213 -13.11 17.30 -2.18
N LEU A 214 -13.86 16.19 -2.14
CA LEU A 214 -15.05 16.02 -2.96
C LEU A 214 -16.18 16.95 -2.53
N TYR A 215 -16.18 17.43 -1.29
CA TYR A 215 -17.24 18.31 -0.81
C TYR A 215 -17.08 19.71 -1.39
N SER A 216 -15.84 20.20 -1.48
CA SER A 216 -15.50 21.50 -2.10
C SER A 216 -15.26 21.47 -3.61
N ASN A 217 -15.08 20.27 -4.18
CA ASN A 217 -14.56 20.07 -5.53
C ASN A 217 -13.20 20.75 -5.77
N ARG A 218 -12.30 20.75 -4.77
CA ARG A 218 -10.97 21.35 -4.87
C ARG A 218 -9.89 20.45 -4.30
N VAL A 219 -8.70 20.56 -4.87
CA VAL A 219 -7.48 20.00 -4.31
C VAL A 219 -7.01 20.91 -3.18
N VAL A 220 -6.93 20.35 -1.97
CA VAL A 220 -6.50 21.06 -0.76
C VAL A 220 -5.23 20.43 -0.17
N PRO A 221 -4.39 21.19 0.54
CA PRO A 221 -3.26 20.63 1.27
C PRO A 221 -3.72 19.62 2.33
N HIS A 222 -3.05 18.47 2.41
CA HIS A 222 -3.41 17.41 3.36
C HIS A 222 -3.28 17.86 4.82
N TRP A 223 -2.32 18.75 5.14
CA TRP A 223 -2.11 19.24 6.50
C TRP A 223 -3.31 20.00 7.08
N ILE A 224 -4.27 20.42 6.25
CA ILE A 224 -5.54 21.02 6.69
C ILE A 224 -6.54 19.94 7.15
N VAL A 225 -6.42 18.72 6.62
CA VAL A 225 -7.35 17.60 6.80
C VAL A 225 -6.66 16.37 7.42
N SER A 226 -5.62 16.61 8.22
CA SER A 226 -4.64 15.63 8.71
C SER A 226 -5.21 14.41 9.43
N ASP A 227 -6.43 14.51 9.95
CA ASP A 227 -7.02 13.50 10.83
C ASP A 227 -7.78 12.41 10.07
N LYS A 228 -7.83 12.49 8.73
CA LYS A 228 -8.50 11.51 7.88
C LYS A 228 -7.56 10.89 6.86
N LYS A 229 -7.67 9.58 6.70
CA LYS A 229 -7.00 8.84 5.63
C LYS A 229 -7.83 9.01 4.35
N PRO A 230 -7.30 9.66 3.29
CA PRO A 230 -8.06 9.81 2.06
C PRO A 230 -8.27 8.44 1.42
N TRP A 231 -9.37 8.31 0.67
CA TRP A 231 -9.51 7.26 -0.33
C TRP A 231 -8.49 7.48 -1.45
N ALA A 232 -8.26 6.50 -2.33
CA ALA A 232 -7.41 6.72 -3.49
C ALA A 232 -8.07 6.20 -4.77
N ILE A 233 -7.72 6.80 -5.89
CA ILE A 233 -8.09 6.31 -7.21
C ILE A 233 -6.84 5.78 -7.90
N SER A 234 -6.98 4.62 -8.52
CA SER A 234 -5.99 4.06 -9.45
C SER A 234 -6.70 3.72 -10.76
N TYR A 235 -6.04 3.92 -11.89
CA TYR A 235 -6.69 3.82 -13.19
C TYR A 235 -5.72 3.35 -14.28
N ALA A 236 -6.27 2.71 -15.31
CA ALA A 236 -5.49 2.29 -16.47
C ALA A 236 -5.03 3.49 -17.30
N TRP A 237 -3.76 3.50 -17.70
CA TRP A 237 -3.28 4.52 -18.61
C TRP A 237 -3.76 4.22 -20.02
N MET A 238 -4.51 5.16 -20.58
CA MET A 238 -5.06 5.05 -21.92
C MET A 238 -4.09 5.65 -22.95
N ASP A 239 -4.18 5.15 -24.18
CA ASP A 239 -3.48 5.75 -25.30
C ASP A 239 -3.90 7.21 -25.53
N PRO A 240 -3.02 8.03 -26.14
CA PRO A 240 -3.34 9.41 -26.50
C PRO A 240 -4.70 9.59 -27.20
N GLU A 241 -5.10 8.65 -28.07
CA GLU A 241 -6.36 8.71 -28.83
C GLU A 241 -7.63 8.50 -27.97
N HIS A 242 -7.48 7.87 -26.80
CA HIS A 242 -8.58 7.57 -25.88
C HIS A 242 -8.61 8.50 -24.66
N ARG A 243 -7.69 9.46 -24.58
CA ARG A 243 -7.62 10.44 -23.49
C ARG A 243 -7.72 11.87 -24.00
N LYS A 244 -8.24 12.76 -23.16
CA LYS A 244 -8.23 14.21 -23.38
C LYS A 244 -7.56 14.90 -22.19
N GLN A 245 -6.92 16.03 -22.46
CA GLN A 245 -6.37 16.91 -21.44
C GLN A 245 -7.44 17.93 -21.04
N VAL A 246 -7.69 18.10 -19.75
CA VAL A 246 -8.73 18.99 -19.23
C VAL A 246 -8.11 20.01 -18.28
N ASP A 247 -8.22 21.29 -18.65
CA ASP A 247 -7.96 22.40 -17.73
C ASP A 247 -9.15 22.54 -16.77
N THR A 248 -8.89 22.49 -15.47
CA THR A 248 -9.96 22.41 -14.46
C THR A 248 -9.69 23.32 -13.26
N PRO A 249 -10.73 23.94 -12.68
CA PRO A 249 -10.59 24.70 -11.44
C PRO A 249 -10.28 23.80 -10.25
N ILE A 250 -10.51 22.47 -10.35
CA ILE A 250 -10.27 21.51 -9.26
C ILE A 250 -8.83 21.58 -8.74
N ASN A 251 -7.84 21.71 -9.64
CA ASN A 251 -6.42 21.93 -9.30
C ASN A 251 -5.97 23.38 -9.56
N ALA A 252 -6.90 24.35 -9.46
CA ALA A 252 -6.65 25.76 -9.68
C ALA A 252 -6.01 26.10 -11.05
N TYR A 253 -6.31 25.32 -12.09
CA TYR A 253 -5.73 25.48 -13.44
C TYR A 253 -4.20 25.49 -13.45
N GLU A 254 -3.55 24.79 -12.51
CA GLU A 254 -2.09 24.74 -12.43
C GLU A 254 -1.48 23.89 -13.57
N TRP A 255 -2.19 22.81 -13.97
CA TRP A 255 -1.84 21.94 -15.10
C TRP A 255 -3.07 21.21 -15.67
N PRO A 256 -3.04 20.79 -16.93
CA PRO A 256 -4.11 19.96 -17.52
C PRO A 256 -4.11 18.54 -16.95
N VAL A 257 -5.31 17.97 -16.81
CA VAL A 257 -5.54 16.63 -16.24
C VAL A 257 -5.91 15.64 -17.35
N PRO A 258 -5.17 14.53 -17.53
CA PRO A 258 -5.54 13.52 -18.51
C PRO A 258 -6.68 12.64 -17.98
N ILE A 259 -7.79 12.60 -18.72
CA ILE A 259 -8.95 11.73 -18.42
C ILE A 259 -9.41 10.97 -19.66
N HIS A 260 -10.27 9.96 -19.48
CA HIS A 260 -10.89 9.26 -20.60
C HIS A 260 -11.67 10.26 -21.49
N LYS A 261 -11.63 10.08 -22.83
CA LYS A 261 -12.27 11.03 -23.78
C LYS A 261 -13.75 11.28 -23.49
N ASN A 262 -14.46 10.24 -23.09
CA ASN A 262 -15.88 10.30 -22.74
C ASN A 262 -16.12 10.50 -21.24
N GLY A 263 -15.04 10.57 -20.44
CA GLY A 263 -15.12 10.77 -18.99
C GLY A 263 -15.29 12.23 -18.59
N SER A 264 -15.65 12.42 -17.32
CA SER A 264 -15.73 13.71 -16.63
C SER A 264 -15.27 13.56 -15.19
N LEU A 265 -14.50 14.54 -14.69
CA LEU A 265 -14.09 14.59 -13.28
C LEU A 265 -15.32 14.78 -12.36
N ASP A 266 -16.34 15.53 -12.79
CA ASP A 266 -17.54 15.74 -11.98
C ASP A 266 -18.40 14.47 -11.88
N LEU A 267 -18.42 13.63 -12.93
CA LEU A 267 -19.05 12.32 -12.85
C LEU A 267 -18.28 11.38 -11.90
N VAL A 268 -16.94 11.37 -12.00
CA VAL A 268 -16.09 10.63 -11.05
C VAL A 268 -16.35 11.10 -9.62
N ARG A 269 -16.48 12.41 -9.40
CA ARG A 269 -16.82 13.00 -8.10
C ARG A 269 -18.15 12.48 -7.57
N ILE A 270 -19.22 12.50 -8.38
CA ILE A 270 -20.54 11.98 -8.00
C ILE A 270 -20.44 10.49 -7.62
N GLU A 271 -19.71 9.69 -8.41
CA GLU A 271 -19.49 8.28 -8.10
C GLU A 271 -18.77 8.07 -6.77
N MET A 272 -17.71 8.84 -6.52
CA MET A 272 -16.95 8.75 -5.27
C MET A 272 -17.80 9.17 -4.07
N LEU A 273 -18.64 10.21 -4.20
CA LEU A 273 -19.58 10.64 -3.16
C LEU A 273 -20.62 9.56 -2.86
N ASN A 274 -21.16 8.90 -3.88
CA ASN A 274 -22.10 7.79 -3.73
C ASN A 274 -21.46 6.53 -3.11
N LEU A 275 -20.15 6.35 -3.27
CA LEU A 275 -19.38 5.31 -2.56
C LEU A 275 -19.07 5.70 -1.11
N GLY A 276 -19.29 6.95 -0.72
CA GLY A 276 -19.09 7.46 0.64
C GLY A 276 -17.77 8.19 0.88
N ALA A 277 -16.98 8.46 -0.18
CA ALA A 277 -15.73 9.18 -0.04
C ALA A 277 -15.96 10.66 0.29
N GLU A 278 -15.04 11.23 1.08
CA GLU A 278 -14.98 12.67 1.38
C GLU A 278 -13.71 13.29 0.79
N TYR A 279 -12.56 12.66 1.05
CA TYR A 279 -11.26 13.04 0.50
C TYR A 279 -10.71 11.91 -0.35
N VAL A 280 -10.20 12.24 -1.53
CA VAL A 280 -9.64 11.29 -2.48
C VAL A 280 -8.25 11.75 -2.90
N TRP A 281 -7.27 10.85 -2.86
CA TRP A 281 -6.01 11.03 -3.53
C TRP A 281 -6.09 10.49 -4.95
N LEU A 282 -5.97 11.40 -5.91
CA LEU A 282 -5.87 11.09 -7.34
C LEU A 282 -4.57 11.72 -7.84
N ASP A 283 -3.61 10.90 -8.24
CA ASP A 283 -2.24 11.31 -8.55
C ASP A 283 -2.17 12.45 -9.59
N VAL A 284 -3.02 12.45 -10.62
CA VAL A 284 -3.08 13.50 -11.66
C VAL A 284 -3.66 14.84 -11.18
N LEU A 285 -4.38 14.84 -10.05
CA LEU A 285 -4.86 16.06 -9.39
C LEU A 285 -3.97 16.48 -8.23
N CYS A 286 -3.41 15.51 -7.49
CA CYS A 286 -2.76 15.76 -6.21
C CYS A 286 -1.24 15.96 -6.35
N LEU A 287 -0.61 15.32 -7.35
CA LEU A 287 0.79 15.56 -7.70
C LEU A 287 0.89 16.62 -8.79
N ARG A 288 1.79 17.58 -8.59
CA ARG A 288 2.05 18.62 -9.59
C ARG A 288 2.50 17.98 -10.90
N ARG A 289 1.86 18.28 -12.03
CA ARG A 289 2.24 17.76 -13.35
C ARG A 289 2.91 18.84 -14.19
N HIS A 290 3.42 18.44 -15.35
CA HIS A 290 3.95 19.40 -16.33
C HIS A 290 2.86 20.41 -16.70
N GLY A 291 3.21 21.69 -16.66
CA GLY A 291 2.26 22.77 -16.86
C GLY A 291 2.99 24.08 -17.15
N LYS A 292 2.65 25.13 -16.39
CA LYS A 292 3.28 26.45 -16.53
C LYS A 292 4.78 26.38 -16.22
N GLN A 293 5.60 27.02 -17.07
CA GLN A 293 7.06 27.00 -16.97
C GLN A 293 7.59 27.46 -15.60
N GLU A 294 6.96 28.46 -14.99
CA GLU A 294 7.29 28.98 -13.66
C GLU A 294 7.16 27.94 -12.53
N ASN A 295 6.34 26.91 -12.73
CA ASN A 295 6.07 25.86 -11.75
C ASN A 295 6.93 24.60 -11.95
N GLU A 296 7.72 24.50 -13.02
CA GLU A 296 8.50 23.30 -13.33
C GLU A 296 9.60 23.04 -12.28
N ARG A 297 10.28 24.08 -11.81
CA ARG A 297 11.27 23.94 -10.73
C ARG A 297 10.62 23.42 -9.44
N LEU A 298 9.46 23.96 -9.08
CA LEU A 298 8.73 23.53 -7.89
C LEU A 298 8.24 22.08 -8.05
N ARG A 299 7.76 21.71 -9.25
CA ARG A 299 7.37 20.33 -9.57
C ARG A 299 8.52 19.36 -9.34
N GLU A 300 9.71 19.67 -9.86
CA GLU A 300 10.89 18.83 -9.68
C GLU A 300 11.27 18.65 -8.22
N GLU A 301 11.23 19.73 -7.43
CA GLU A 301 11.49 19.66 -5.99
C GLU A 301 10.45 18.82 -5.24
N GLU A 302 9.15 19.00 -5.52
CA GLU A 302 8.09 18.18 -4.92
C GLU A 302 8.20 16.70 -5.32
N TRP A 303 8.57 16.42 -6.57
CA TRP A 303 8.68 15.05 -7.10
C TRP A 303 9.79 14.24 -6.45
N LYS A 304 10.86 14.89 -5.96
CA LYS A 304 11.93 14.20 -5.23
C LYS A 304 11.38 13.38 -4.06
N THR A 305 10.33 13.87 -3.39
CA THR A 305 9.69 13.17 -2.28
C THR A 305 8.38 12.50 -2.68
N ASP A 306 7.50 13.22 -3.38
CA ASP A 306 6.08 12.84 -3.45
C ASP A 306 5.82 11.68 -4.42
N VAL A 307 6.60 11.56 -5.50
CA VAL A 307 6.48 10.46 -6.47
C VAL A 307 6.97 9.14 -5.86
N PRO A 308 8.21 9.07 -5.30
CA PRO A 308 8.68 7.87 -4.62
C PRO A 308 7.79 7.41 -3.46
N THR A 309 7.08 8.31 -2.77
CA THR A 309 6.22 7.94 -1.64
C THR A 309 4.77 7.65 -1.99
N SER A 310 4.39 7.67 -3.27
CA SER A 310 3.00 7.47 -3.71
C SER A 310 2.40 6.12 -3.26
N GLY A 311 3.19 5.04 -3.27
CA GLY A 311 2.72 3.73 -2.80
C GLY A 311 2.32 3.71 -1.32
N TYR A 312 2.84 4.64 -0.50
CA TYR A 312 2.38 4.79 0.90
C TYR A 312 0.89 5.12 0.96
N VAL A 313 0.41 6.00 0.06
CA VAL A 313 -0.99 6.42 0.01
C VAL A 313 -1.89 5.21 -0.26
N TYR A 314 -1.54 4.38 -1.26
CA TYR A 314 -2.30 3.18 -1.60
C TYR A 314 -2.23 2.08 -0.53
N HIS A 315 -1.16 2.02 0.25
CA HIS A 315 -1.02 1.04 1.34
C HIS A 315 -1.71 1.47 2.64
N GLN A 316 -1.99 2.77 2.82
CA GLN A 316 -2.60 3.31 4.04
C GLN A 316 -4.02 3.84 3.88
N THR A 317 -4.49 4.04 2.64
CA THR A 317 -5.85 4.46 2.33
C THR A 317 -6.91 3.53 2.93
N GLU A 318 -8.09 4.08 3.20
CA GLU A 318 -9.26 3.30 3.62
C GLU A 318 -9.82 2.43 2.50
N MET A 319 -9.70 2.89 1.25
CA MET A 319 -10.28 2.27 0.07
C MET A 319 -9.55 2.73 -1.20
N VAL A 320 -9.38 1.84 -2.18
CA VAL A 320 -8.97 2.21 -3.54
C VAL A 320 -10.10 1.94 -4.52
N VAL A 321 -10.38 2.90 -5.39
CA VAL A 321 -11.27 2.68 -6.55
C VAL A 321 -10.42 2.45 -7.79
N TYR A 322 -10.59 1.29 -8.42
CA TYR A 322 -9.88 0.94 -9.66
C TYR A 322 -10.75 1.24 -10.89
N TYR A 323 -10.26 2.11 -11.77
CA TYR A 323 -10.84 2.34 -13.10
C TYR A 323 -10.02 1.62 -14.17
N PHE A 324 -10.43 0.41 -14.54
CA PHE A 324 -9.69 -0.42 -15.49
C PHE A 324 -9.74 0.05 -16.95
N CYS A 325 -10.69 0.92 -17.30
CA CYS A 325 -10.88 1.47 -18.65
C CYS A 325 -10.48 2.96 -18.75
N GLY A 326 -9.61 3.39 -17.84
CA GLY A 326 -9.17 4.78 -17.73
C GLY A 326 -10.04 5.63 -16.80
N LEU A 327 -9.47 6.73 -16.32
CA LEU A 327 -10.10 7.60 -15.33
C LEU A 327 -11.42 8.17 -15.85
N GLY A 328 -12.53 7.83 -15.16
CA GLY A 328 -13.89 8.20 -15.54
C GLY A 328 -14.44 7.47 -16.77
N GLY A 329 -13.77 6.40 -17.20
CA GLY A 329 -14.25 5.50 -18.25
C GLY A 329 -15.29 4.50 -17.73
N LEU A 330 -16.15 4.05 -18.64
CA LEU A 330 -17.08 2.94 -18.41
C LEU A 330 -16.30 1.64 -18.29
N PHE A 331 -16.69 0.76 -17.38
CA PHE A 331 -16.14 -0.58 -17.31
C PHE A 331 -16.66 -1.38 -18.51
N ASN A 332 -15.80 -1.57 -19.50
CA ASN A 332 -16.12 -2.27 -20.73
C ASN A 332 -14.88 -3.06 -21.19
N LEU A 333 -14.62 -4.16 -20.48
CA LEU A 333 -13.53 -5.09 -20.79
C LEU A 333 -14.09 -6.43 -21.24
N THR A 334 -13.37 -7.06 -22.15
CA THR A 334 -13.53 -8.45 -22.54
C THR A 334 -12.45 -9.32 -21.89
N MET A 335 -12.58 -10.65 -21.98
CA MET A 335 -11.55 -11.56 -21.50
C MET A 335 -10.21 -11.34 -22.21
N ASP A 336 -10.22 -11.04 -23.51
CA ASP A 336 -9.02 -10.80 -24.31
C ASP A 336 -8.25 -9.54 -23.85
N ASP A 337 -8.97 -8.55 -23.32
CA ASP A 337 -8.35 -7.32 -22.80
C ASP A 337 -7.51 -7.57 -21.55
N LEU A 338 -7.80 -8.61 -20.75
CA LEU A 338 -7.07 -8.91 -19.52
C LEU A 338 -5.62 -9.35 -19.79
N ASP A 339 -5.38 -9.97 -20.95
CA ASP A 339 -4.05 -10.39 -21.39
C ASP A 339 -3.30 -9.27 -22.12
N SER A 340 -3.95 -8.13 -22.39
CA SER A 340 -3.33 -6.97 -23.02
C SER A 340 -2.18 -6.43 -22.17
N PRO A 341 -1.00 -6.16 -22.75
CA PRO A 341 0.10 -5.51 -22.02
C PRO A 341 -0.26 -4.15 -21.42
N ARG A 342 -1.35 -3.53 -21.90
CA ARG A 342 -1.86 -2.24 -21.43
C ARG A 342 -2.90 -2.35 -20.33
N PHE A 343 -3.39 -3.56 -20.05
CA PHE A 343 -4.28 -3.79 -18.92
C PHE A 343 -3.59 -3.36 -17.62
N TRP A 344 -4.38 -2.77 -16.72
CA TRP A 344 -3.88 -2.14 -15.50
C TRP A 344 -2.98 -3.05 -14.67
N SER A 345 -3.35 -4.33 -14.49
CA SER A 345 -2.58 -5.27 -13.67
C SER A 345 -1.26 -5.70 -14.31
N ASN A 346 -1.10 -5.48 -15.62
CA ASN A 346 0.09 -5.82 -16.38
C ASN A 346 1.17 -4.73 -16.34
N ARG A 347 0.95 -3.63 -15.61
CA ARG A 347 1.95 -2.58 -15.40
C ARG A 347 2.73 -2.77 -14.11
N ALA A 348 4.02 -2.46 -14.12
CA ALA A 348 4.88 -2.62 -12.96
C ALA A 348 4.42 -1.73 -11.80
N TRP A 349 4.15 -0.45 -12.09
CA TRP A 349 3.78 0.56 -11.10
C TRP A 349 2.52 0.21 -10.31
N THR A 350 1.57 -0.51 -10.92
CA THR A 350 0.31 -0.86 -10.23
C THR A 350 0.49 -1.89 -9.12
N LEU A 351 1.67 -2.52 -9.01
CA LEU A 351 1.97 -3.46 -7.92
C LEU A 351 2.02 -2.76 -6.55
N GLN A 352 2.50 -1.51 -6.48
CA GLN A 352 2.44 -0.69 -5.26
C GLN A 352 1.09 0.02 -5.06
N GLU A 353 0.18 -0.08 -6.04
CA GLU A 353 -1.16 0.51 -5.98
C GLU A 353 -2.21 -0.47 -5.44
N ILE A 354 -1.83 -1.74 -5.23
CA ILE A 354 -2.69 -2.78 -4.66
C ILE A 354 -3.04 -2.42 -3.21
N SER A 355 -4.31 -2.24 -2.91
CA SER A 355 -4.84 -2.06 -1.55
C SER A 355 -5.59 -3.29 -1.04
N ARG A 356 -5.61 -3.48 0.29
CA ARG A 356 -6.42 -4.51 0.97
C ARG A 356 -7.92 -4.30 0.83
N LYS A 357 -8.34 -3.06 0.63
CA LYS A 357 -9.74 -2.67 0.45
C LYS A 357 -9.87 -1.95 -0.89
N TRP A 358 -10.71 -2.47 -1.75
CA TRP A 358 -10.90 -1.92 -3.08
C TRP A 358 -12.32 -2.11 -3.59
N VAL A 359 -12.66 -1.28 -4.59
CA VAL A 359 -13.89 -1.39 -5.39
C VAL A 359 -13.56 -1.06 -6.85
N ILE A 360 -14.39 -1.53 -7.77
CA ILE A 360 -14.24 -1.24 -9.21
C ILE A 360 -15.12 -0.04 -9.56
N GLY A 361 -14.53 0.96 -10.21
CA GLY A 361 -15.22 2.15 -10.72
C GLY A 361 -15.76 1.96 -12.13
N GLY A 362 -16.80 2.71 -12.49
CA GLY A 362 -17.36 2.75 -13.83
C GLY A 362 -18.28 1.58 -14.21
N ILE A 363 -18.74 0.77 -13.25
CA ILE A 363 -19.63 -0.38 -13.52
C ILE A 363 -20.97 0.08 -14.09
N THR A 364 -21.34 -0.47 -15.24
CA THR A 364 -22.63 -0.28 -15.90
C THR A 364 -23.62 -1.34 -15.43
N GLY A 365 -24.35 -1.06 -14.35
CA GLY A 365 -25.34 -1.98 -13.77
C GLY A 365 -25.61 -1.63 -12.31
N ASP A 366 -26.79 -1.97 -11.80
CA ASP A 366 -27.17 -1.72 -10.40
C ASP A 366 -26.72 -2.84 -9.44
N GLY A 367 -26.03 -3.87 -9.97
CA GLY A 367 -25.61 -5.05 -9.21
C GLY A 367 -26.74 -6.01 -8.87
N THR A 368 -27.96 -5.79 -9.38
CA THR A 368 -29.07 -6.71 -9.21
C THR A 368 -29.01 -7.80 -10.29
N VAL A 369 -28.95 -9.06 -9.86
CA VAL A 369 -29.01 -10.20 -10.76
C VAL A 369 -30.46 -10.36 -11.21
N THR A 370 -30.79 -9.81 -12.37
CA THR A 370 -32.07 -10.08 -13.02
C THR A 370 -32.13 -11.57 -13.40
N THR A 371 -33.29 -12.21 -13.23
CA THR A 371 -33.49 -13.66 -13.47
C THR A 371 -33.33 -14.10 -14.92
N VAL A 372 -33.19 -13.16 -15.86
CA VAL A 372 -32.86 -13.41 -17.26
C VAL A 372 -31.61 -12.58 -17.58
N GLN A 373 -30.46 -13.24 -17.66
CA GLN A 373 -29.21 -12.62 -18.11
C GLN A 373 -29.04 -12.86 -19.61
N THR A 374 -28.77 -11.78 -20.35
CA THR A 374 -28.29 -11.85 -21.73
C THR A 374 -26.86 -12.42 -21.76
N VAL A 375 -26.42 -12.93 -22.93
CA VAL A 375 -25.05 -13.44 -23.10
C VAL A 375 -24.00 -12.36 -22.76
N ALA A 376 -24.26 -11.10 -23.15
CA ALA A 376 -23.36 -9.99 -22.86
C ALA A 376 -23.23 -9.70 -21.35
N GLU A 377 -24.32 -9.84 -20.57
CA GLU A 377 -24.27 -9.69 -19.12
C GLU A 377 -23.51 -10.83 -18.44
N GLN A 378 -23.62 -12.05 -18.96
CA GLN A 378 -22.84 -13.20 -18.49
C GLN A 378 -21.34 -13.02 -18.75
N ASP A 379 -20.98 -12.57 -19.95
CA ASP A 379 -19.59 -12.27 -20.31
C ASP A 379 -19.02 -11.16 -19.44
N HIS A 380 -19.78 -10.08 -19.22
CA HIS A 380 -19.40 -8.98 -18.34
C HIS A 380 -19.14 -9.47 -16.90
N GLN A 381 -20.02 -10.31 -16.36
CA GLN A 381 -19.85 -10.88 -15.03
C GLN A 381 -18.63 -11.80 -14.96
N ALA A 382 -18.38 -12.62 -15.98
CA ALA A 382 -17.22 -13.51 -16.02
C ALA A 382 -15.89 -12.73 -16.01
N VAL A 383 -15.84 -11.57 -16.69
CA VAL A 383 -14.67 -10.68 -16.65
C VAL A 383 -14.48 -10.09 -15.25
N LEU A 384 -15.56 -9.62 -14.60
CA LEU A 384 -15.50 -9.13 -13.22
C LEU A 384 -15.01 -10.19 -12.23
N ASP A 385 -15.56 -11.41 -12.32
CA ASP A 385 -15.16 -12.53 -11.46
C ASP A 385 -13.67 -12.86 -11.65
N ARG A 386 -13.18 -12.84 -12.89
CA ARG A 386 -11.77 -13.05 -13.20
C ARG A 386 -10.88 -11.96 -12.61
N ILE A 387 -11.29 -10.69 -12.69
CA ILE A 387 -10.55 -9.57 -12.09
C ILE A 387 -10.54 -9.70 -10.56
N HIS A 388 -11.68 -10.06 -9.94
CA HIS A 388 -11.77 -10.28 -8.50
C HIS A 388 -10.80 -11.37 -8.02
N GLU A 389 -10.79 -12.54 -8.68
CA GLU A 389 -9.86 -13.64 -8.38
C GLU A 389 -8.39 -13.19 -8.48
N GLN A 390 -8.05 -12.45 -9.54
CA GLN A 390 -6.70 -11.91 -9.73
C GLN A 390 -6.31 -10.91 -8.64
N LEU A 391 -7.22 -9.99 -8.28
CA LEU A 391 -6.97 -8.98 -7.25
C LEU A 391 -6.82 -9.62 -5.86
N GLU A 392 -7.69 -10.56 -5.47
CA GLU A 392 -7.58 -11.26 -4.19
C GLU A 392 -6.21 -11.93 -4.04
N THR A 393 -5.77 -12.63 -5.09
CA THR A 393 -4.44 -13.28 -5.12
C THR A 393 -3.30 -12.25 -5.01
N LEU A 394 -3.43 -11.10 -5.68
CA LEU A 394 -2.44 -10.02 -5.66
C LEU A 394 -2.39 -9.32 -4.30
N VAL A 395 -3.53 -9.10 -3.64
CA VAL A 395 -3.62 -8.46 -2.31
C VAL A 395 -2.82 -9.25 -1.29
N ASP A 396 -3.02 -10.58 -1.23
CA ASP A 396 -2.26 -11.45 -0.35
C ASP A 396 -0.76 -11.37 -0.64
N THR A 397 -0.39 -11.44 -1.92
CA THR A 397 1.01 -11.40 -2.36
C THR A 397 1.69 -10.08 -1.97
N VAL A 398 1.04 -8.94 -2.18
CA VAL A 398 1.61 -7.60 -1.95
C VAL A 398 1.62 -7.20 -0.48
N HIS A 399 0.59 -7.55 0.29
CA HIS A 399 0.46 -7.04 1.67
C HIS A 399 1.06 -7.95 2.73
N ARG A 400 1.09 -9.26 2.50
CA ARG A 400 1.66 -10.24 3.44
C ARG A 400 3.12 -10.54 3.10
N VAL A 401 3.42 -10.68 1.81
CA VAL A 401 4.71 -11.11 1.23
C VAL A 401 5.34 -12.20 2.11
N ASP A 402 4.83 -13.42 2.01
CA ASP A 402 5.41 -14.57 2.73
C ASP A 402 6.80 -14.92 2.22
N ASN A 403 7.01 -14.77 0.90
CA ASN A 403 8.25 -15.03 0.20
C ASN A 403 8.51 -13.91 -0.81
N VAL A 404 9.67 -13.26 -0.72
CA VAL A 404 10.09 -12.20 -1.66
C VAL A 404 10.03 -12.64 -3.13
N PHE A 405 10.31 -13.91 -3.43
CA PHE A 405 10.38 -14.42 -4.80
C PHE A 405 9.00 -14.57 -5.47
N ASP A 406 7.95 -14.80 -4.69
CA ASP A 406 6.57 -14.82 -5.22
C ASP A 406 6.21 -13.43 -5.76
N LEU A 407 6.52 -12.39 -4.99
CA LEU A 407 6.34 -11.00 -5.42
C LEU A 407 7.18 -10.67 -6.67
N LEU A 408 8.45 -11.11 -6.71
CA LEU A 408 9.32 -10.90 -7.87
C LEU A 408 8.78 -11.60 -9.13
N VAL A 409 8.15 -12.77 -9.01
CA VAL A 409 7.50 -13.44 -10.16
C VAL A 409 6.31 -12.65 -10.67
N HIS A 410 5.49 -12.08 -9.78
CA HIS A 410 4.41 -11.19 -10.20
C HIS A 410 4.93 -9.92 -10.88
N LEU A 411 6.04 -9.36 -10.40
CA LEU A 411 6.69 -8.21 -11.03
C LEU A 411 7.23 -8.53 -12.43
N ARG A 412 7.88 -9.69 -12.63
CA ARG A 412 8.48 -10.09 -13.92
C ARG A 412 7.46 -10.18 -15.06
N LYS A 413 6.20 -10.48 -14.73
CA LYS A 413 5.11 -10.54 -15.71
C LYS A 413 4.67 -9.15 -16.19
N ARG A 414 5.02 -8.10 -15.45
CA ARG A 414 4.56 -6.74 -15.67
C ARG A 414 5.51 -5.95 -16.59
N LYS A 415 4.94 -5.02 -17.34
CA LYS A 415 5.63 -4.08 -18.23
C LYS A 415 5.84 -2.74 -17.54
N SER A 416 6.89 -2.04 -17.94
CA SER A 416 7.13 -0.65 -17.52
C SER A 416 7.63 0.18 -18.69
N GLU A 417 7.59 1.49 -18.52
CA GLU A 417 8.18 2.44 -19.48
C GLU A 417 9.70 2.56 -19.26
N HIS A 418 10.12 2.58 -18.00
CA HIS A 418 11.53 2.62 -17.62
C HIS A 418 11.92 1.41 -16.77
N ALA A 419 13.17 0.94 -16.92
CA ALA A 419 13.63 -0.24 -16.18
C ALA A 419 13.67 -0.01 -14.65
N VAL A 420 13.92 1.24 -14.21
CA VAL A 420 13.86 1.63 -12.79
C VAL A 420 12.47 1.45 -12.18
N ASP A 421 11.41 1.49 -13.00
CA ASP A 421 10.04 1.39 -12.53
C ASP A 421 9.69 0.01 -11.98
N HIS A 422 10.34 -1.04 -12.50
CA HIS A 422 10.20 -2.38 -11.94
C HIS A 422 10.69 -2.42 -10.50
N VAL A 423 11.86 -1.84 -10.22
CA VAL A 423 12.42 -1.84 -8.86
C VAL A 423 11.62 -0.92 -7.95
N ALA A 424 11.24 0.26 -8.42
CA ALA A 424 10.44 1.21 -7.65
C ALA A 424 9.09 0.61 -7.19
N ALA A 425 8.46 -0.21 -8.03
CA ALA A 425 7.21 -0.89 -7.70
C ALA A 425 7.31 -1.88 -6.51
N LEU A 426 8.52 -2.29 -6.10
CA LEU A 426 8.75 -3.20 -4.98
C LEU A 426 8.90 -2.48 -3.63
N ILE A 427 9.17 -1.17 -3.65
CA ILE A 427 9.56 -0.40 -2.46
C ILE A 427 8.59 -0.59 -1.29
N PHE A 428 7.29 -0.40 -1.56
CA PHE A 428 6.23 -0.49 -0.55
C PHE A 428 5.80 -1.92 -0.23
N PRO A 429 5.63 -2.83 -1.22
CA PRO A 429 5.43 -4.24 -0.94
C PRO A 429 6.51 -4.82 0.01
N LEU A 430 7.78 -4.46 -0.19
CA LEU A 430 8.92 -4.94 0.61
C LEU A 430 9.15 -4.19 1.92
N ARG A 431 8.27 -3.22 2.26
CA ARG A 431 8.29 -2.45 3.52
C ARG A 431 9.65 -1.79 3.77
N SER A 432 10.20 -1.15 2.74
CA SER A 432 11.51 -0.49 2.83
C SER A 432 11.49 0.65 3.86
N LYS A 433 12.44 0.65 4.81
CA LYS A 433 12.53 1.68 5.86
C LYS A 433 13.03 3.04 5.35
N ALA A 434 13.70 3.05 4.21
CA ALA A 434 14.18 4.23 3.51
C ALA A 434 14.21 3.91 2.01
N ILE A 435 14.12 4.92 1.15
CA ILE A 435 13.99 4.74 -0.30
C ILE A 435 14.83 5.78 -1.03
N SER A 436 15.25 5.49 -2.26
CA SER A 436 15.96 6.48 -3.10
C SER A 436 14.99 7.50 -3.67
N THR A 437 15.47 8.72 -3.96
CA THR A 437 14.72 9.64 -4.84
C THR A 437 14.55 9.00 -6.23
N TYR A 438 13.46 9.30 -6.92
CA TYR A 438 13.22 8.75 -8.25
C TYR A 438 14.09 9.47 -9.29
N ASP A 439 15.07 8.76 -9.84
CA ASP A 439 15.94 9.21 -10.92
C ASP A 439 15.92 8.17 -12.05
N ARG A 440 15.45 8.59 -13.23
CA ARG A 440 15.34 7.74 -14.42
C ARG A 440 16.69 7.33 -15.00
N THR A 441 17.74 8.07 -14.67
CA THR A 441 19.10 7.82 -15.16
C THR A 441 19.90 6.92 -14.22
N GLN A 442 19.36 6.61 -13.04
CA GLN A 442 20.00 5.75 -12.06
C GLN A 442 20.17 4.32 -12.60
N SER A 443 21.30 3.70 -12.25
CA SER A 443 21.53 2.27 -12.45
C SER A 443 20.46 1.44 -11.74
N VAL A 444 19.84 0.52 -12.47
CA VAL A 444 18.80 -0.37 -11.92
C VAL A 444 19.39 -1.32 -10.86
N GLU A 445 20.65 -1.74 -11.03
CA GLU A 445 21.35 -2.56 -10.03
C GLU A 445 21.62 -1.75 -8.74
N ASP A 446 21.97 -0.47 -8.86
CA ASP A 446 22.20 0.39 -7.67
C ASP A 446 20.90 0.66 -6.92
N LEU A 447 19.79 0.87 -7.66
CA LEU A 447 18.46 1.01 -7.06
C LEU A 447 18.01 -0.30 -6.40
N TRP A 448 18.28 -1.45 -7.02
CA TRP A 448 17.99 -2.76 -6.42
C TRP A 448 18.81 -3.00 -5.15
N LEU A 449 20.10 -2.71 -5.17
CA LEU A 449 20.96 -2.72 -3.99
C LEU A 449 20.40 -1.83 -2.89
N ALA A 450 19.99 -0.60 -3.21
CA ALA A 450 19.39 0.32 -2.25
C ALA A 450 18.12 -0.29 -1.61
N VAL A 451 17.22 -0.87 -2.41
CA VAL A 451 16.01 -1.53 -1.94
C VAL A 451 16.33 -2.75 -1.04
N VAL A 452 17.32 -3.57 -1.39
CA VAL A 452 17.76 -4.70 -0.55
C VAL A 452 18.33 -4.25 0.78
N ASN A 453 19.08 -3.16 0.78
CA ASN A 453 19.66 -2.60 2.00
C ASN A 453 18.57 -2.08 2.96
N THR A 454 17.40 -1.70 2.45
CA THR A 454 16.36 -1.05 3.25
C THR A 454 15.09 -1.88 3.44
N MET A 455 14.87 -2.94 2.68
CA MET A 455 13.71 -3.82 2.83
C MET A 455 13.69 -4.48 4.22
N ARG A 456 12.51 -4.97 4.62
CA ARG A 456 12.35 -5.70 5.88
C ARG A 456 13.33 -6.87 5.97
N THR A 457 13.91 -7.07 7.15
CA THR A 457 14.92 -8.11 7.45
C THR A 457 14.52 -9.51 6.99
N LYS A 458 13.22 -9.84 7.11
CA LYS A 458 12.67 -11.13 6.69
C LYS A 458 12.88 -11.39 5.19
N HIS A 459 12.75 -10.37 4.34
CA HIS A 459 12.89 -10.50 2.89
C HIS A 459 14.33 -10.70 2.46
N ARG A 460 15.29 -10.11 3.20
CA ARG A 460 16.70 -10.46 3.06
C ARG A 460 16.97 -11.90 3.48
N GLY A 461 16.30 -12.37 4.54
CA GLY A 461 16.26 -13.77 4.93
C GLY A 461 15.84 -14.71 3.81
N ASP A 462 14.72 -14.41 3.14
CA ASP A 462 14.25 -15.17 1.99
C ASP A 462 15.33 -15.26 0.90
N MET A 463 15.99 -14.14 0.56
CA MET A 463 17.08 -14.16 -0.42
C MET A 463 18.25 -15.05 0.02
N PHE A 464 18.64 -14.96 1.29
CA PHE A 464 19.76 -15.72 1.83
C PHE A 464 19.50 -17.23 1.84
N PHE A 465 18.30 -17.67 2.21
CA PHE A 465 17.98 -19.08 2.40
C PHE A 465 17.34 -19.76 1.19
N LEU A 466 16.70 -19.01 0.29
CA LEU A 466 15.99 -19.59 -0.86
C LEU A 466 16.74 -19.45 -2.18
N TYR A 467 17.50 -18.36 -2.39
CA TYR A 467 18.21 -18.19 -3.66
C TYR A 467 19.34 -19.21 -3.80
N PRO A 468 19.34 -20.09 -4.82
CA PRO A 468 20.23 -21.25 -4.81
C PRO A 468 21.62 -21.02 -5.39
N ARG A 469 21.88 -19.85 -5.97
CA ARG A 469 23.15 -19.51 -6.61
C ARG A 469 23.91 -18.45 -5.82
N LEU A 470 25.19 -18.34 -6.17
CA LEU A 470 25.98 -17.14 -5.94
C LEU A 470 25.30 -15.93 -6.58
N GLY A 471 25.22 -14.87 -5.80
CA GLY A 471 24.79 -13.54 -6.22
C GLY A 471 25.72 -12.85 -7.20
N GLY A 472 25.49 -11.55 -7.38
CA GLY A 472 26.39 -10.66 -8.09
C GLY A 472 27.56 -10.24 -7.20
N GLU A 473 27.68 -8.93 -6.94
CA GLU A 473 28.72 -8.36 -6.07
C GLU A 473 28.68 -8.93 -4.65
N GLN A 474 27.49 -9.25 -4.15
CA GLN A 474 27.29 -9.91 -2.85
C GLN A 474 26.80 -11.33 -3.09
N ALA A 475 27.58 -12.33 -2.70
CA ALA A 475 27.32 -13.72 -3.05
C ALA A 475 26.03 -14.27 -2.42
N TRP A 476 25.60 -13.69 -1.30
CA TRP A 476 24.48 -14.18 -0.52
C TRP A 476 23.08 -13.92 -1.12
N ARG A 477 22.95 -12.97 -2.05
CA ARG A 477 21.66 -12.50 -2.61
C ARG A 477 21.70 -12.31 -4.13
N PRO A 478 20.55 -12.37 -4.83
CA PRO A 478 20.54 -12.17 -6.27
C PRO A 478 20.82 -10.71 -6.67
N SER A 479 21.54 -10.53 -7.77
CA SER A 479 21.58 -9.26 -8.52
C SER A 479 20.23 -9.01 -9.21
N TRP A 480 19.95 -7.77 -9.61
CA TRP A 480 18.76 -7.45 -10.39
C TRP A 480 18.73 -8.23 -11.71
N ASN A 481 19.86 -8.30 -12.42
CA ASN A 481 19.99 -9.09 -13.64
C ASN A 481 19.63 -10.56 -13.39
N GLN A 482 20.07 -11.15 -12.28
CA GLN A 482 19.67 -12.51 -11.92
C GLN A 482 18.15 -12.59 -11.66
N VAL A 483 17.57 -11.65 -10.91
CA VAL A 483 16.11 -11.62 -10.68
C VAL A 483 15.31 -11.67 -11.99
N ILE A 484 15.70 -10.89 -13.00
CA ILE A 484 14.93 -10.79 -14.26
C ILE A 484 15.22 -11.94 -15.23
N THR A 485 16.47 -12.40 -15.32
CA THR A 485 16.90 -13.41 -16.31
C THR A 485 16.74 -14.85 -15.84
N GLU A 486 16.74 -15.09 -14.52
CA GLU A 486 16.77 -16.44 -13.99
C GLU A 486 15.53 -17.22 -14.43
N ARG A 487 15.74 -18.44 -14.95
CA ARG A 487 14.64 -19.22 -15.54
C ARG A 487 13.56 -19.55 -14.51
N ARG A 488 13.97 -19.81 -13.26
CA ARG A 488 13.07 -20.13 -12.14
C ARG A 488 13.57 -19.45 -10.88
N LEU A 489 12.68 -18.69 -10.25
CA LEU A 489 12.90 -18.16 -8.90
C LEU A 489 12.34 -19.17 -7.87
N PRO A 490 12.89 -19.22 -6.66
CA PRO A 490 12.45 -20.15 -5.61
C PRO A 490 11.13 -19.66 -4.98
N THR A 491 10.04 -19.89 -5.71
CA THR A 491 8.67 -19.55 -5.31
C THR A 491 8.06 -20.59 -4.38
N GLY A 492 7.04 -20.18 -3.63
CA GLY A 492 6.31 -21.01 -2.70
C GLY A 492 5.99 -20.23 -1.43
N LYS A 493 4.80 -20.48 -0.85
CA LYS A 493 4.32 -19.84 0.38
C LYS A 493 5.06 -20.34 1.62
N VAL A 494 6.38 -20.15 1.65
CA VAL A 494 7.28 -20.52 2.74
C VAL A 494 7.64 -19.25 3.50
N SER A 495 7.23 -19.16 4.77
CA SER A 495 7.68 -18.11 5.67
C SER A 495 8.82 -18.64 6.53
N LEU A 496 10.04 -18.15 6.29
CA LEU A 496 11.23 -18.69 6.96
C LEU A 496 11.46 -18.13 8.36
N TYR A 497 10.95 -16.92 8.66
CA TYR A 497 11.24 -16.17 9.89
C TYR A 497 12.75 -16.07 10.23
N ALA A 498 13.61 -16.00 9.21
CA ALA A 498 15.06 -16.04 9.37
C ALA A 498 15.67 -14.69 8.99
N ASP A 499 15.57 -13.72 9.91
CA ASP A 499 15.92 -12.33 9.66
C ASP A 499 17.41 -12.10 9.40
N VAL A 500 17.73 -11.48 8.25
CA VAL A 500 19.07 -10.96 7.96
C VAL A 500 19.11 -9.48 8.35
N GLY A 501 19.88 -9.21 9.41
CA GLY A 501 20.14 -7.88 9.93
C GLY A 501 21.11 -7.11 9.04
N ARG A 502 21.11 -5.79 9.18
CA ARG A 502 22.04 -4.91 8.49
C ARG A 502 22.57 -3.86 9.45
N ASP A 503 23.89 -3.69 9.41
CA ASP A 503 24.61 -2.63 10.09
C ASP A 503 24.88 -1.51 9.07
N ASP A 504 24.16 -0.39 9.23
CA ASP A 504 24.26 0.74 8.31
C ASP A 504 25.60 1.49 8.45
N GLU A 505 26.26 1.44 9.62
CA GLU A 505 27.56 2.08 9.84
C GLU A 505 28.70 1.30 9.18
N ARG A 506 28.64 -0.03 9.29
CA ARG A 506 29.64 -0.94 8.70
C ARG A 506 29.35 -1.33 7.26
N ASN A 507 28.19 -0.94 6.73
CA ASN A 507 27.70 -1.34 5.41
C ASN A 507 27.71 -2.87 5.24
N SER A 508 27.31 -3.61 6.28
CA SER A 508 27.43 -5.08 6.33
C SER A 508 26.12 -5.75 6.73
N ASP A 509 25.79 -6.83 6.05
CA ASP A 509 24.64 -7.69 6.38
C ASP A 509 25.11 -8.85 7.27
N TRP A 510 24.25 -9.29 8.20
CA TRP A 510 24.60 -10.35 9.13
C TRP A 510 23.41 -11.23 9.51
N TYR A 511 23.71 -12.46 9.94
CA TYR A 511 22.71 -13.41 10.40
C TYR A 511 23.13 -14.10 11.71
N ASP A 512 22.16 -14.28 12.61
CA ASP A 512 22.29 -15.03 13.85
C ASP A 512 21.56 -16.37 13.75
N GLY A 513 22.30 -17.48 13.83
CA GLY A 513 21.71 -18.79 13.63
C GLY A 513 22.55 -19.94 14.14
N MET A 514 22.10 -21.15 13.84
CA MET A 514 22.87 -22.36 14.15
C MET A 514 23.82 -22.65 13.01
N CYS A 515 25.04 -23.03 13.37
CA CYS A 515 26.14 -23.27 12.46
C CYS A 515 26.70 -24.67 12.68
N ILE A 516 27.00 -25.37 11.60
CA ILE A 516 27.89 -26.54 11.59
C ILE A 516 29.16 -26.08 10.86
N GLU A 517 30.29 -26.06 11.56
CA GLU A 517 31.53 -25.49 11.00
C GLU A 517 32.06 -26.30 9.81
N GLU A 518 31.89 -27.63 9.85
CA GLU A 518 32.36 -28.52 8.80
C GLU A 518 31.35 -29.66 8.55
N GLY A 519 30.73 -29.65 7.38
CA GLY A 519 29.85 -30.71 6.88
C GLY A 519 30.10 -30.99 5.42
N ARG A 520 30.40 -32.26 5.08
CA ARG A 520 30.69 -32.68 3.70
C ARG A 520 29.40 -33.00 2.95
N VAL A 521 29.14 -32.27 1.87
CA VAL A 521 27.97 -32.46 1.00
C VAL A 521 28.36 -33.39 -0.15
N GLN A 522 27.53 -34.40 -0.42
CA GLN A 522 27.76 -35.41 -1.45
C GLN A 522 26.47 -35.70 -2.25
N GLY A 523 26.60 -36.12 -3.50
CA GLY A 523 25.47 -36.55 -4.34
C GLY A 523 24.64 -35.42 -4.96
N LEU A 524 25.10 -34.16 -4.86
CA LEU A 524 24.43 -32.98 -5.44
C LEU A 524 25.28 -32.27 -6.51
N GLY A 525 26.38 -32.87 -6.96
CA GLY A 525 27.37 -32.26 -7.86
C GLY A 525 26.99 -32.19 -9.34
N ALA A 526 25.84 -32.75 -9.74
CA ALA A 526 25.33 -32.67 -11.12
C ALA A 526 24.18 -31.67 -11.21
N ASP A 527 24.18 -30.87 -12.28
CA ASP A 527 23.06 -30.01 -12.64
C ASP A 527 21.83 -30.86 -13.02
N ASP A 528 20.64 -30.36 -12.70
CA ASP A 528 19.39 -30.89 -13.21
C ASP A 528 18.59 -29.77 -13.89
N PRO A 529 18.63 -29.67 -15.23
CA PRO A 529 17.91 -28.66 -15.98
C PRO A 529 16.38 -28.68 -15.75
N LYS A 530 15.82 -29.80 -15.25
CA LYS A 530 14.40 -29.90 -14.91
C LYS A 530 14.10 -29.32 -13.52
N GLY A 531 15.12 -29.07 -12.70
CA GLY A 531 15.00 -28.54 -11.34
C GLY A 531 14.15 -29.44 -10.44
N LEU A 532 14.20 -30.76 -10.64
CA LEU A 532 13.52 -31.72 -9.79
C LEU A 532 14.27 -31.86 -8.46
N LEU A 533 13.61 -32.50 -7.50
CA LEU A 533 14.17 -32.79 -6.19
C LEU A 533 15.36 -33.75 -6.32
N ARG A 534 16.59 -33.24 -6.10
CA ARG A 534 17.82 -34.04 -6.06
C ARG A 534 18.11 -34.46 -4.62
N ARG A 535 18.50 -35.72 -4.43
CA ARG A 535 18.85 -36.28 -3.11
C ARG A 535 20.37 -36.38 -2.97
N GLY A 536 20.88 -35.91 -1.84
CA GLY A 536 22.28 -36.00 -1.48
C GLY A 536 22.46 -36.50 -0.05
N LYS A 537 23.71 -36.48 0.40
CA LYS A 537 24.10 -36.83 1.76
C LYS A 537 24.90 -35.70 2.39
N LEU A 538 24.59 -35.39 3.63
CA LEU A 538 25.41 -34.57 4.51
C LEU A 538 26.18 -35.50 5.45
N VAL A 539 27.50 -35.52 5.32
CA VAL A 539 28.39 -36.28 6.19
C VAL A 539 29.03 -35.32 7.20
N ILE A 540 28.74 -35.54 8.48
CA ILE A 540 29.21 -34.71 9.60
C ILE A 540 29.89 -35.57 10.65
N LYS A 541 30.86 -34.98 11.35
CA LYS A 541 31.59 -35.61 12.45
C LYS A 541 31.03 -35.13 13.78
N ASP A 542 30.67 -36.04 14.67
CA ASP A 542 30.25 -35.67 16.02
C ASP A 542 31.44 -35.41 16.97
N ASP A 543 31.14 -34.99 18.20
CA ASP A 543 32.16 -34.69 19.22
C ASP A 543 32.98 -35.93 19.62
N THR A 544 32.48 -37.15 19.37
CA THR A 544 33.22 -38.41 19.58
C THR A 544 34.15 -38.76 18.42
N GLY A 545 34.02 -38.04 17.32
CA GLY A 545 34.72 -38.27 16.07
C GLY A 545 34.05 -39.27 15.13
N THR A 546 32.84 -39.72 15.44
CA THR A 546 32.06 -40.64 14.61
C THR A 546 31.44 -39.88 13.45
N LEU A 547 31.51 -40.46 12.25
CA LEU A 547 30.88 -39.90 11.04
C LEU A 547 29.43 -40.33 10.94
N HIS A 548 28.54 -39.35 10.71
CA HIS A 548 27.12 -39.55 10.48
C HIS A 548 26.76 -39.06 9.08
N SER A 549 26.10 -39.92 8.31
CA SER A 549 25.47 -39.54 7.04
C SER A 549 23.99 -39.28 7.27
N LEU A 550 23.53 -38.10 6.85
CA LEU A 550 22.14 -37.63 6.91
C LEU A 550 21.64 -37.37 5.48
N GLU A 551 20.34 -37.59 5.24
CA GLU A 551 19.75 -37.27 3.94
C GLU A 551 19.46 -35.77 3.80
N ILE A 552 19.77 -35.22 2.63
CA ILE A 552 19.51 -33.82 2.24
C ILE A 552 18.91 -33.77 0.84
N VAL A 553 18.20 -32.68 0.54
CA VAL A 553 17.58 -32.47 -0.77
C VAL A 553 17.83 -31.07 -1.31
N ALA A 554 17.98 -30.96 -2.63
CA ALA A 554 18.06 -29.69 -3.33
C ALA A 554 16.97 -29.62 -4.42
N ALA A 555 16.00 -28.73 -4.24
CA ALA A 555 14.88 -28.51 -5.15
C ALA A 555 15.16 -27.36 -6.14
N HIS A 556 16.35 -27.37 -6.74
CA HIS A 556 16.80 -26.35 -7.70
C HIS A 556 17.78 -26.97 -8.72
N PRO A 557 17.94 -26.35 -9.91
CA PRO A 557 18.67 -26.97 -11.02
C PRO A 557 20.20 -26.96 -10.87
N TYR A 558 20.75 -26.10 -10.03
CA TYR A 558 22.20 -25.87 -9.95
C TYR A 558 22.93 -26.92 -9.10
N ALA A 559 24.05 -27.43 -9.61
CA ALA A 559 24.95 -28.29 -8.88
C ALA A 559 25.46 -27.66 -7.57
N ILE A 560 25.61 -28.49 -6.55
CA ILE A 560 26.32 -28.18 -5.31
C ILE A 560 27.58 -29.05 -5.33
N PRO A 561 28.78 -28.48 -5.53
CA PRO A 561 30.01 -29.25 -5.61
C PRO A 561 30.20 -30.13 -4.38
N GLU A 562 30.74 -31.34 -4.57
CA GLU A 562 31.07 -32.19 -3.43
C GLU A 562 32.27 -31.62 -2.70
N ASP A 563 32.03 -31.04 -1.52
CA ASP A 563 33.06 -30.38 -0.73
C ASP A 563 32.64 -30.35 0.76
N SER A 564 33.56 -29.96 1.63
CA SER A 564 33.27 -29.59 3.01
C SER A 564 32.85 -28.13 3.07
N TYR A 565 31.67 -27.88 3.66
CA TYR A 565 31.11 -26.55 3.81
C TYR A 565 30.87 -26.21 5.28
N THR A 566 30.90 -24.91 5.56
CA THR A 566 30.24 -24.35 6.74
C THR A 566 28.75 -24.20 6.42
N LEU A 567 27.89 -24.67 7.33
CA LEU A 567 26.44 -24.73 7.12
C LEU A 567 25.72 -23.84 8.11
N ILE A 568 24.85 -22.96 7.61
CA ILE A 568 23.99 -22.10 8.43
C ILE A 568 22.54 -22.53 8.30
N ALA A 569 21.87 -22.77 9.44
CA ALA A 569 20.48 -23.17 9.48
C ALA A 569 19.52 -21.96 9.56
N GLY A 570 18.37 -22.09 8.89
CA GLY A 570 17.22 -21.20 9.05
C GLY A 570 16.61 -21.28 10.46
N SER A 571 15.77 -20.29 10.80
CA SER A 571 15.23 -20.15 12.16
C SER A 571 14.23 -21.26 12.55
N GLN A 572 13.76 -22.06 11.59
CA GLN A 572 12.94 -23.26 11.86
C GLN A 572 13.64 -24.21 12.83
N TRP A 573 14.98 -24.19 12.85
CA TRP A 573 15.75 -24.95 13.83
C TRP A 573 15.32 -24.67 15.29
N LYS A 574 15.03 -23.40 15.62
CA LYS A 574 14.64 -22.90 16.96
C LYS A 574 13.17 -23.15 17.30
N ILE A 575 12.25 -22.99 16.34
CA ILE A 575 10.78 -23.09 16.53
C ILE A 575 10.31 -24.51 16.90
N LEU A 576 11.14 -25.51 16.61
CA LEU A 576 10.91 -26.94 16.81
C LEU A 576 10.79 -27.41 18.29
N THR A 577 10.76 -26.51 19.28
CA THR A 577 10.44 -26.87 20.67
C THR A 577 8.93 -26.98 20.94
N ARG A 578 8.06 -26.51 20.02
CA ARG A 578 6.59 -26.53 20.19
C ARG A 578 5.79 -27.17 19.06
N ALA A 579 6.34 -27.36 17.86
CA ALA A 579 5.70 -28.11 16.76
C ALA A 579 6.75 -28.69 15.80
N SER A 580 6.45 -29.83 15.17
CA SER A 580 7.30 -30.46 14.15
C SER A 580 7.27 -29.63 12.86
N SER A 581 8.24 -28.73 12.66
CA SER A 581 8.58 -28.30 11.30
C SER A 581 8.96 -29.53 10.50
N THR A 582 8.36 -29.69 9.32
CA THR A 582 8.66 -30.76 8.38
C THR A 582 9.88 -30.44 7.51
N GLU A 583 10.47 -29.25 7.64
CA GLU A 583 11.59 -28.82 6.80
C GLU A 583 12.54 -27.84 7.52
N ILE A 584 13.84 -27.97 7.24
CA ILE A 584 14.89 -27.02 7.64
C ILE A 584 15.66 -26.59 6.40
N TYR A 585 15.80 -25.28 6.23
CA TYR A 585 16.59 -24.67 5.17
C TYR A 585 18.02 -24.47 5.65
N TRP A 586 18.97 -24.82 4.79
CA TRP A 586 20.40 -24.72 5.05
C TRP A 586 21.07 -23.92 3.95
N VAL A 587 21.99 -23.04 4.35
CA VAL A 587 22.91 -22.36 3.44
C VAL A 587 24.28 -23.02 3.59
N ALA A 588 24.79 -23.54 2.48
CA ALA A 588 26.16 -24.03 2.37
C ALA A 588 27.07 -22.89 1.93
N GLY A 589 28.19 -22.70 2.62
CA GLY A 589 29.15 -21.66 2.29
C GLY A 589 30.52 -21.91 2.88
N ARG A 590 31.39 -20.91 2.76
CA ARG A 590 32.75 -20.91 3.29
C ARG A 590 32.88 -19.88 4.40
N ARG A 591 33.38 -20.32 5.55
CA ARG A 591 33.78 -19.41 6.61
C ARG A 591 35.10 -18.76 6.24
N LEU A 592 35.11 -17.43 6.22
CA LEU A 592 36.28 -16.60 6.05
C LEU A 592 36.68 -15.99 7.42
N PRO A 593 37.88 -15.38 7.54
CA PRO A 593 38.27 -14.66 8.75
C PRO A 593 37.24 -13.62 9.18
N GLU A 594 37.26 -13.25 10.47
CA GLU A 594 36.36 -12.23 11.04
C GLU A 594 34.87 -12.60 10.96
N GLN A 595 34.55 -13.89 11.05
CA GLN A 595 33.18 -14.42 10.98
C GLN A 595 32.45 -14.18 9.65
N LYS A 596 33.16 -13.74 8.61
CA LYS A 596 32.61 -13.58 7.26
C LYS A 596 32.17 -14.92 6.69
N PHE A 597 31.06 -14.92 5.97
CA PHE A 597 30.44 -16.11 5.40
C PHE A 597 30.10 -15.87 3.94
N GLU A 598 30.83 -16.56 3.07
CA GLU A 598 30.59 -16.56 1.62
C GLU A 598 29.61 -17.70 1.30
N LYS A 599 28.37 -17.34 0.94
CA LYS A 599 27.37 -18.32 0.49
C LYS A 599 27.86 -19.00 -0.77
N VAL A 600 27.56 -20.29 -0.93
CA VAL A 600 27.78 -21.07 -2.17
C VAL A 600 26.48 -21.60 -2.74
N ALA A 601 25.66 -22.23 -1.90
CA ALA A 601 24.41 -22.88 -2.32
C ALA A 601 23.41 -22.99 -1.16
N VAL A 602 22.22 -23.53 -1.44
CA VAL A 602 21.20 -23.84 -0.43
C VAL A 602 20.71 -25.27 -0.60
N PHE A 603 20.27 -25.91 0.47
CA PHE A 603 19.59 -27.21 0.42
C PHE A 603 18.62 -27.32 1.60
N THR A 604 17.76 -28.33 1.62
CA THR A 604 16.84 -28.56 2.72
C THR A 604 16.98 -29.96 3.30
N MET A 605 16.55 -30.10 4.55
CA MET A 605 16.28 -31.39 5.18
C MET A 605 14.77 -31.47 5.40
N THR A 606 14.12 -32.47 4.80
CA THR A 606 12.65 -32.63 4.87
C THR A 606 12.21 -33.83 5.70
N ASP A 607 13.14 -34.72 6.08
CA ASP A 607 12.82 -35.88 6.91
C ASP A 607 12.94 -35.53 8.40
N ALA A 608 11.80 -35.60 9.10
CA ALA A 608 11.73 -35.29 10.53
C ALA A 608 12.63 -36.18 11.40
N LYS A 609 12.84 -37.45 11.02
CA LYS A 609 13.73 -38.37 11.73
C LYS A 609 15.19 -37.96 11.55
N GLU A 610 15.58 -37.58 10.34
CA GLU A 610 16.93 -37.08 10.05
C GLU A 610 17.21 -35.76 10.76
N ILE A 611 16.24 -34.84 10.78
CA ILE A 611 16.32 -33.59 11.55
C ILE A 611 16.51 -33.88 13.04
N GLN A 612 15.72 -34.79 13.62
CA GLN A 612 15.82 -35.14 15.03
C GLN A 612 17.16 -35.83 15.34
N ARG A 613 17.64 -36.68 14.43
CA ARG A 613 18.95 -37.32 14.53
C ARG A 613 20.07 -36.28 14.55
N LEU A 614 20.06 -35.32 13.62
CA LEU A 614 21.02 -34.22 13.59
C LEU A 614 21.01 -33.40 14.90
N LYS A 615 19.83 -33.10 15.44
CA LYS A 615 19.70 -32.40 16.73
C LYS A 615 20.34 -33.16 17.89
N LYS A 616 20.16 -34.48 17.94
CA LYS A 616 20.74 -35.34 19.00
C LYS A 616 22.26 -35.39 18.94
N LEU A 617 22.87 -35.15 17.78
CA LEU A 617 24.32 -35.14 17.64
C LEU A 617 24.98 -33.92 18.31
N GLY A 618 24.24 -32.84 18.58
CA GLY A 618 24.78 -31.66 19.27
C GLY A 618 25.82 -30.85 18.47
N VAL A 619 26.05 -31.19 17.21
CA VAL A 619 27.11 -30.58 16.37
C VAL A 619 26.80 -29.15 15.92
N ALA A 620 25.52 -28.79 15.83
CA ALA A 620 25.10 -27.46 15.45
C ALA A 620 25.24 -26.52 16.65
N LYS A 621 26.06 -25.48 16.53
CA LYS A 621 26.34 -24.51 17.60
C LYS A 621 25.75 -23.14 17.24
N ARG A 622 25.36 -22.36 18.24
CA ARG A 622 24.89 -20.99 18.01
C ARG A 622 26.08 -20.15 17.51
N SER A 623 25.91 -19.55 16.34
CA SER A 623 26.83 -18.57 15.78
C SER A 623 26.13 -17.21 15.72
N ILE A 624 26.83 -16.19 16.18
CA ILE A 624 26.35 -14.81 16.27
C ILE A 624 27.13 -13.98 15.26
N ARG A 625 26.45 -13.06 14.57
CA ARG A 625 27.00 -12.12 13.59
C ARG A 625 27.82 -12.79 12.50
N ASN A 626 27.21 -13.76 11.82
CA ASN A 626 27.77 -14.26 10.55
C ASN A 626 27.67 -13.14 9.51
N TYR A 627 28.78 -12.45 9.22
CA TYR A 627 28.81 -11.34 8.27
C TYR A 627 28.73 -11.88 6.84
N LEU A 628 27.66 -11.54 6.14
CA LEU A 628 27.38 -12.06 4.80
C LEU A 628 28.18 -11.27 3.77
N VAL A 629 28.89 -11.98 2.91
CA VAL A 629 29.65 -11.39 1.78
C VAL A 629 29.08 -11.83 0.44
#